data_AF-A0A8B9TI63-F1
#
_entry.id   AF-A0A8B9TI63-F1
#
_cell.length_a   1.000
_cell.length_b   1.000
_cell.length_c   1.000
_cell.angle_alpha   90.00
_cell.angle_beta   90.00
_cell.angle_gamma   90.00
#
_symmetry.space_group_name_H-M   'P 1'
#
loop_
_entity.id
_entity.type
_entity.pdbx_description
1 polymer ?
#
loop_
_entity_poly.entity_id
_entity_poly.type
_entity_poly.pdbx_seq_one_letter_code
_entity_poly.pdbx_strand_id
1 'polypeptide(L)'
;MAAGLGLLWPRAAGGSFLLLRHVAASPFQLRAVSVLSRSRELPLGLAGPVSSWSLQQVRLKARGNEYQPNNRKRKRTHGWIKRISTPGGIEVILRRMLKGRKSLSH
;
A
#
# COMPACT_ATOMS: atom_id res chain seq x y z
N MET A 1 -9.23 -59.04 24.36
CA MET A 1 -10.11 -58.56 23.27
C MET A 1 -9.84 -57.09 23.05
N ALA A 2 -9.17 -56.74 21.94
CA ALA A 2 -8.80 -55.37 21.62
C ALA A 2 -9.89 -54.73 20.74
N ALA A 3 -10.50 -53.64 21.20
CA ALA A 3 -11.43 -52.84 20.41
C ALA A 3 -10.69 -51.60 19.90
N GLY A 4 -10.38 -51.61 18.60
CA GLY A 4 -9.96 -50.43 17.87
C GLY A 4 -11.18 -49.60 17.47
N LEU A 5 -11.09 -48.28 17.58
CA LEU A 5 -11.98 -47.34 16.91
C LEU A 5 -11.13 -46.23 16.32
N GLY A 6 -10.82 -46.38 15.03
CA GLY A 6 -10.22 -45.35 14.20
C GLY A 6 -11.22 -44.25 13.93
N LEU A 7 -10.85 -43.00 14.22
CA LEU A 7 -11.57 -41.82 13.75
C LEU A 7 -10.99 -41.43 12.39
N LEU A 8 -11.59 -41.97 11.34
CA LEU A 8 -11.44 -41.53 9.96
C LEU A 8 -12.22 -40.22 9.79
N TRP A 9 -11.53 -39.09 9.63
CA TRP A 9 -12.18 -37.84 9.21
C TRP A 9 -12.29 -37.83 7.68
N PRO A 10 -13.50 -37.84 7.07
CA PRO A 10 -13.60 -37.68 5.63
C PRO A 10 -13.37 -36.21 5.27
N ARG A 11 -12.38 -36.03 4.41
CA ARG A 11 -12.03 -34.81 3.68
C ARG A 11 -13.18 -34.43 2.75
N ALA A 12 -13.97 -33.42 3.14
CA ALA A 12 -14.94 -32.80 2.25
C ALA A 12 -14.20 -31.89 1.25
N ALA A 13 -14.11 -32.36 0.01
CA ALA A 13 -13.84 -31.55 -1.16
C ALA A 13 -15.06 -30.67 -1.44
N GLY A 14 -14.85 -29.37 -1.65
CA GLY A 14 -15.94 -28.45 -1.96
C GLY A 14 -15.45 -27.18 -2.62
N GLY A 15 -15.84 -27.00 -3.89
CA GLY A 15 -16.11 -25.67 -4.46
C GLY A 15 -14.99 -25.02 -5.24
N SER A 16 -14.83 -25.44 -6.49
CA SER A 16 -14.22 -24.63 -7.55
C SER A 16 -15.09 -23.38 -7.77
N PHE A 17 -14.56 -22.19 -7.50
CA PHE A 17 -15.13 -20.93 -7.96
C PHE A 17 -14.23 -20.35 -9.05
N LEU A 18 -14.32 -20.93 -10.25
CA LEU A 18 -13.83 -20.29 -11.46
C LEU A 18 -14.85 -19.24 -11.91
N LEU A 19 -14.80 -18.07 -11.29
CA LEU A 19 -15.45 -16.88 -11.86
C LEU A 19 -14.46 -16.21 -12.81
N LEU A 20 -14.59 -16.64 -14.06
CA LEU A 20 -14.16 -15.96 -15.27
C LEU A 20 -14.56 -14.49 -15.22
N ARG A 21 -13.59 -13.61 -15.03
CA ARG A 21 -13.79 -12.16 -15.18
C ARG A 21 -12.97 -11.71 -16.39
N HIS A 22 -13.62 -11.68 -17.54
CA HIS A 22 -13.09 -10.97 -18.71
C HIS A 22 -13.00 -9.49 -18.35
N VAL A 23 -11.78 -9.03 -18.09
CA VAL A 23 -11.48 -7.60 -18.07
C VAL A 23 -11.37 -7.20 -19.54
N ALA A 24 -12.39 -6.53 -20.05
CA ALA A 24 -12.32 -5.82 -21.32
C ALA A 24 -11.21 -4.77 -21.18
N ALA A 25 -10.02 -5.07 -21.72
CA ALA A 25 -8.94 -4.13 -21.84
C ALA A 25 -9.38 -3.02 -22.81
N SER A 26 -9.78 -1.88 -22.25
CA SER A 26 -9.96 -0.66 -23.01
C SER A 26 -8.62 -0.33 -23.70
N PRO A 27 -8.58 -0.19 -25.04
CA PRO A 27 -7.35 0.21 -25.71
C PRO A 27 -7.04 1.63 -25.27
N PHE A 28 -5.94 1.76 -24.56
CA PHE A 28 -5.35 3.04 -24.17
C PHE A 28 -4.99 3.76 -25.48
N GLN A 29 -5.83 4.71 -25.88
CA GLN A 29 -5.62 5.53 -27.06
C GLN A 29 -4.33 6.34 -26.85
N LEU A 30 -3.24 5.90 -27.47
CA LEU A 30 -2.00 6.64 -27.53
C LEU A 30 -2.29 7.96 -28.27
N ARG A 31 -2.31 9.05 -27.51
CA ARG A 31 -2.38 10.41 -28.02
C ARG A 31 -1.14 10.64 -28.89
N ALA A 32 -1.30 10.50 -30.20
CA ALA A 32 -0.29 10.87 -31.18
C ALA A 32 0.09 12.33 -30.95
N VAL A 33 1.34 12.58 -30.59
CA VAL A 33 1.89 13.92 -30.50
C VAL A 33 2.31 14.29 -31.92
N SER A 34 1.46 15.06 -32.62
CA SER A 34 1.79 15.68 -33.89
C SER A 34 2.90 16.71 -33.67
N VAL A 35 4.13 16.30 -33.97
CA VAL A 35 5.30 17.19 -34.11
C VAL A 35 5.38 17.60 -35.58
N LEU A 36 4.80 18.76 -35.92
CA LEU A 36 4.99 19.63 -37.11
C LEU A 36 3.68 20.44 -37.25
N SER A 37 3.62 21.76 -37.37
CA SER A 37 4.58 22.76 -37.82
C SER A 37 4.46 24.00 -36.95
N ARG A 38 5.58 24.42 -36.37
CA ARG A 38 5.71 25.75 -35.76
C ARG A 38 5.98 26.74 -36.90
N SER A 39 4.97 27.46 -37.35
CA SER A 39 5.18 28.65 -38.19
C SER A 39 6.08 29.62 -37.40
N ARG A 40 7.32 29.77 -37.85
CA ARG A 40 8.25 30.79 -37.37
C ARG A 40 7.90 32.09 -38.09
N GLU A 41 6.90 32.79 -37.58
CA GLU A 41 6.81 34.23 -37.77
C GLU A 41 7.43 34.86 -36.51
N LEU A 42 8.63 35.41 -36.64
CA LEU A 42 9.28 36.17 -35.57
C LEU A 42 8.82 37.63 -35.70
N PRO A 43 8.07 38.19 -34.74
CA PRO A 43 8.05 39.63 -34.59
C PRO A 43 9.28 40.01 -33.77
N LEU A 44 10.23 40.71 -34.40
CA LEU A 44 11.18 41.55 -33.70
C LEU A 44 10.37 42.67 -33.00
N GLY A 45 9.89 42.40 -31.79
CA GLY A 45 9.01 43.31 -31.07
C GLY A 45 9.05 43.05 -29.57
N LEU A 46 9.77 43.93 -28.86
CA LEU A 46 9.68 44.23 -27.43
C LEU A 46 9.54 43.02 -26.48
N ALA A 47 10.66 42.63 -25.88
CA ALA A 47 10.69 41.77 -24.69
C ALA A 47 9.97 42.47 -23.53
N GLY A 48 8.63 42.40 -23.50
CA GLY A 48 7.85 42.71 -22.32
C GLY A 48 8.20 41.73 -21.19
N PRO A 49 8.09 42.14 -19.91
CA PRO A 49 8.40 41.26 -18.80
C PRO A 49 7.54 40.00 -18.89
N VAL A 50 8.20 38.84 -19.00
CA VAL A 50 7.55 37.53 -18.88
C VAL A 50 6.72 37.54 -17.59
N SER A 51 5.40 37.47 -17.71
CA SER A 51 4.49 37.49 -16.57
C SER A 51 4.93 36.41 -15.58
N SER A 52 5.21 36.80 -14.34
CA SER A 52 5.60 35.89 -13.26
C SER A 52 4.55 34.79 -12.99
N TRP A 53 3.31 35.02 -13.40
CA TRP A 53 2.19 34.07 -13.39
C TRP A 53 2.29 32.95 -14.43
N SER A 54 3.27 32.99 -15.34
CA SER A 54 3.50 31.95 -16.36
C SER A 54 4.32 30.76 -15.84
N LEU A 55 4.87 30.86 -14.62
CA LEU A 55 5.64 29.77 -14.01
C LEU A 55 4.68 28.77 -13.37
N GLN A 56 4.46 27.64 -14.05
CA GLN A 56 3.66 26.55 -13.50
C GLN A 56 4.36 25.96 -12.28
N GLN A 57 3.71 26.06 -11.11
CA GLN A 57 4.23 25.45 -9.87
C GLN A 57 4.36 23.93 -10.02
N VAL A 58 5.55 23.40 -9.76
CA VAL A 58 5.80 21.95 -9.73
C VAL A 58 5.22 21.39 -8.43
N ARG A 59 4.12 20.65 -8.50
CA ARG A 59 3.56 19.92 -7.34
C ARG A 59 4.24 18.56 -7.17
N LEU A 60 4.80 18.30 -5.99
CA LEU A 60 5.35 16.99 -5.62
C LEU A 60 4.23 15.97 -5.35
N LYS A 61 4.55 14.68 -5.46
CA LYS A 61 3.60 13.61 -5.12
C LYS A 61 3.15 13.73 -3.67
N ALA A 62 1.84 13.64 -3.45
CA ALA A 62 1.27 13.56 -2.11
C ALA A 62 1.82 12.32 -1.38
N ARG A 63 2.17 12.52 -0.10
CA ARG A 63 2.45 11.45 0.86
C ARG A 63 1.13 11.07 1.55
N GLY A 64 1.09 9.94 2.27
CA GLY A 64 -0.14 9.47 2.93
C GLY A 64 -0.45 7.98 2.74
N ASN A 65 0.38 7.25 1.99
CA ASN A 65 0.23 5.80 1.79
C ASN A 65 1.23 4.98 2.63
N GLU A 66 1.80 5.55 3.69
CA GLU A 66 2.83 4.93 4.52
C GLU A 66 2.32 3.68 5.23
N TYR A 67 1.06 3.73 5.69
CA TYR A 67 0.40 2.59 6.30
C TYR A 67 -0.33 1.76 5.24
N GLN A 68 0.25 0.60 4.94
CA GLN A 68 -0.44 -0.47 4.20
C GLN A 68 -0.75 -1.63 5.17
N PRO A 69 -2.03 -1.92 5.45
CA PRO A 69 -2.40 -2.87 6.49
C PRO A 69 -1.99 -4.29 6.13
N ASN A 70 -1.14 -4.89 6.96
CA ASN A 70 -0.75 -6.29 6.85
C ASN A 70 -0.61 -6.91 8.25
N ASN A 71 -1.49 -7.87 8.56
CA ASN A 71 -1.54 -8.50 9.87
C ASN A 71 -0.27 -9.29 10.21
N ARG A 72 0.32 -10.00 9.24
CA ARG A 72 1.55 -10.77 9.45
C ARG A 72 2.72 -9.85 9.79
N LYS A 73 2.85 -8.72 9.09
CA LYS A 73 3.85 -7.70 9.39
C LYS A 73 3.63 -7.13 10.80
N ARG A 74 2.40 -6.69 11.10
CA ARG A 74 2.02 -6.07 12.38
C ARG A 74 2.37 -6.96 13.58
N LYS A 75 2.03 -8.25 13.54
CA LYS A 75 2.29 -9.18 14.65
C LYS A 75 3.77 -9.54 14.80
N ARG A 76 4.53 -9.60 13.69
CA ARG A 76 6.00 -9.83 13.73
C ARG A 76 6.76 -8.63 14.27
N THR A 77 6.38 -7.41 13.88
CA THR A 77 7.10 -6.19 14.28
C THR A 77 6.67 -5.66 15.64
N HIS A 78 5.39 -5.77 15.98
CA HIS A 78 4.83 -5.11 17.16
C HIS A 78 4.04 -6.03 18.09
N GLY A 79 4.04 -7.35 17.84
CA GLY A 79 3.33 -8.32 18.69
C GLY A 79 4.05 -8.62 20.00
N TRP A 80 3.36 -9.34 20.88
CA TRP A 80 3.86 -9.72 22.21
C TRP A 80 5.22 -10.41 22.19
N ILE A 81 5.37 -11.46 21.36
CA ILE A 81 6.61 -12.25 21.26
C ILE A 81 7.83 -11.36 20.96
N LYS A 82 7.67 -10.37 20.07
CA LYS A 82 8.77 -9.45 19.72
C LYS A 82 9.14 -8.50 20.85
N ARG A 83 8.19 -8.18 21.74
CA ARG A 83 8.44 -7.33 22.91
C ARG A 83 9.19 -8.10 23.99
N ILE A 84 8.77 -9.31 24.31
CA ILE A 84 9.42 -10.13 25.34
C ILE A 84 10.80 -10.66 24.92
N SER A 85 11.10 -10.73 23.62
CA SER A 85 12.38 -11.26 23.14
C SER A 85 13.59 -10.36 23.41
N THR A 86 13.38 -9.12 23.86
CA THR A 86 14.46 -8.14 24.08
C THR A 86 14.25 -7.40 25.40
N PRO A 87 15.31 -7.06 26.14
CA PRO A 87 15.17 -6.35 27.42
C PRO A 87 14.44 -5.01 27.28
N GLY A 88 14.81 -4.19 26.29
CA GLY A 88 14.12 -2.91 26.04
C GLY A 88 12.64 -3.08 25.63
N GLY A 89 12.29 -4.21 25.00
CA GLY A 89 10.90 -4.53 24.70
C GLY A 89 10.09 -4.90 25.95
N ILE A 90 10.70 -5.59 26.92
CA ILE A 90 10.11 -5.90 28.23
C ILE A 90 9.86 -4.60 29.00
N GLU A 91 10.83 -3.68 29.04
CA GLU A 91 10.66 -2.36 29.68
C GLU A 91 9.49 -1.55 29.09
N VAL A 92 9.26 -1.64 27.77
CA VAL A 92 8.09 -1.01 27.14
C VAL A 92 6.79 -1.60 27.70
N ILE A 93 6.71 -2.92 27.87
CA ILE A 93 5.54 -3.57 28.44
C ILE A 93 5.33 -3.14 29.89
N LEU A 94 6.39 -3.15 30.72
CA LEU A 94 6.31 -2.72 32.12
C LEU A 94 5.82 -1.28 32.22
N ARG A 95 6.36 -0.34 31.42
CA ARG A 95 5.87 1.05 31.38
C ARG A 95 4.40 1.15 30.96
N ARG A 96 3.94 0.31 30.04
CA ARG A 96 2.52 0.28 29.63
C ARG A 96 1.61 -0.29 30.71
N MET A 97 2.08 -1.29 31.47
CA MET A 97 1.37 -1.85 32.63
C MET A 97 1.26 -0.82 33.75
N LEU A 98 2.36 -0.15 34.10
CA LEU A 98 2.38 0.92 35.10
C LEU A 98 1.45 2.09 34.73
N LYS A 99 1.35 2.41 33.43
CA LYS A 99 0.39 3.42 32.93
C LYS A 99 -1.07 2.92 32.88
N GLY A 100 -1.32 1.63 33.07
CA GLY A 100 -2.66 1.04 33.00
C GLY A 100 -3.26 1.01 31.59
N ARG A 101 -2.45 0.81 30.53
CA ARG A 101 -2.98 0.70 29.17
C ARG A 101 -3.78 -0.60 29.00
N LYS A 102 -5.01 -0.52 28.48
CA LYS A 102 -5.86 -1.68 28.17
C LYS A 102 -5.18 -2.70 27.25
N SER A 103 -4.38 -2.24 26.29
CA SER A 103 -3.58 -3.10 25.42
C SER A 103 -2.08 -2.84 25.61
N LEU A 104 -1.34 -3.90 25.89
CA LEU A 104 0.11 -3.85 26.10
C LEU A 104 0.90 -4.02 24.79
N SER A 105 0.37 -4.82 23.86
CA SER A 105 0.99 -5.09 22.55
C SER A 105 -0.09 -5.31 21.49
N HIS A 106 0.32 -5.40 20.22
CA HIS A 106 -0.59 -5.71 19.10
C HIS A 106 -0.94 -7.20 19.01
#